data_AF-A0A950ECV5-F1
#
_entry.id   AF-A0A950ECV5-F1
#
_cell.length_a   1.000
_cell.length_b   1.000
_cell.length_c   1.000
_cell.angle_alpha   90.00
_cell.angle_beta   90.00
_cell.angle_gamma   90.00
#
_symmetry.space_group_name_H-M   'P 1'
#
loop_
_entity.id
_entity.type
_entity.pdbx_description
1 polymer ?
#
loop_
_entity_poly.entity_id
_entity_poly.type
_entity_poly.pdbx_seq_one_letter_code
_entity_poly.pdbx_strand_id
1 'polypeptide(L)'
;MATTNVFSGQPSPTESAAPPCGGCFRLDCPDCDPAARPGPVPAARGPARPADPPTGPTAAATRPPTVRDILGPGGAIARRLPGYEARPQQLAMAEAVAHAVAARSHLVVEAGTGVGKSLAYAVPAILAAVSSGETVVISTHTKALQAQLLEDLASLQGVLPHPFRFALVKGRGNYLSKRRLGVAIAASQDVFPDFVPDDVAE
;
A
#
# COMPACT_ATOMS: atom_id res chain seq x y z
N MET A 1 -13.18 -8.89 9.40
CA MET A 1 -12.34 -9.71 8.49
C MET A 1 -11.45 -8.77 7.71
N ALA A 2 -10.13 -8.96 7.74
CA ALA A 2 -9.20 -8.15 6.96
C ALA A 2 -8.59 -9.07 5.89
N THR A 3 -9.13 -8.99 4.68
CA THR A 3 -8.58 -9.68 3.51
C THR A 3 -7.38 -8.87 3.03
N THR A 4 -6.17 -9.29 3.39
CA THR A 4 -4.93 -8.65 2.91
C THR A 4 -4.53 -9.30 1.59
N ASN A 5 -4.93 -8.68 0.47
CA ASN A 5 -4.36 -9.00 -0.83
C ASN A 5 -3.02 -8.28 -0.98
N VAL A 6 -1.92 -9.02 -0.89
CA VAL A 6 -0.63 -8.56 -1.41
C VAL A 6 -0.68 -8.81 -2.92
N PHE A 7 -1.00 -7.77 -3.67
CA PHE A 7 -1.14 -7.83 -5.12
C PHE A 7 0.17 -7.36 -5.76
N SER A 8 0.99 -8.29 -6.22
CA SER A 8 1.92 -8.04 -7.33
C SER A 8 1.07 -7.99 -8.60
N GLY A 9 0.62 -6.79 -8.98
CA GLY A 9 -0.37 -6.63 -10.02
C GLY A 9 0.13 -6.96 -11.43
N GLN A 10 -0.50 -7.96 -12.04
CA GLN A 10 -1.23 -7.82 -13.31
C GLN A 10 -2.60 -8.54 -13.19
N PRO A 11 -3.68 -8.06 -13.84
CA PRO A 11 -5.05 -8.50 -13.58
C PRO A 11 -5.54 -9.60 -14.54
N SER A 12 -6.51 -10.42 -14.10
CA SER A 12 -7.36 -11.27 -14.95
C SER A 12 -8.84 -11.22 -14.49
N PRO A 13 -9.83 -11.45 -15.38
CA PRO A 13 -11.23 -11.01 -15.21
C PRO A 13 -12.25 -12.17 -15.07
N THR A 14 -13.43 -11.88 -14.48
CA THR A 14 -14.72 -12.59 -14.73
C THR A 14 -15.88 -11.67 -14.25
N GLU A 15 -16.70 -11.13 -15.17
CA GLU A 15 -18.10 -11.53 -15.53
C GLU A 15 -19.17 -11.18 -14.47
N SER A 16 -20.40 -10.72 -14.75
CA SER A 16 -21.13 -10.34 -15.96
C SER A 16 -22.41 -9.57 -15.54
N ALA A 17 -22.81 -8.56 -16.31
CA ALA A 17 -24.22 -8.23 -16.65
C ALA A 17 -24.20 -7.21 -17.81
N ALA A 18 -24.70 -7.59 -18.99
CA ALA A 18 -24.62 -6.83 -20.25
C ALA A 18 -25.86 -5.95 -20.52
N PRO A 19 -25.69 -4.84 -21.28
CA PRO A 19 -26.36 -4.75 -22.60
C PRO A 19 -25.52 -3.97 -23.65
N PRO A 20 -26.11 -3.59 -24.79
CA PRO A 20 -26.19 -4.32 -26.06
C PRO A 20 -24.90 -4.26 -26.91
N CYS A 21 -24.88 -5.02 -28.00
CA CYS A 21 -23.75 -5.36 -28.87
C CYS A 21 -22.86 -4.17 -29.31
N GLY A 22 -21.87 -3.83 -28.47
CA GLY A 22 -20.70 -2.98 -28.77
C GLY A 22 -19.48 -3.31 -27.90
N GLY A 23 -19.54 -4.40 -27.11
CA GLY A 23 -18.54 -4.75 -26.11
C GLY A 23 -18.58 -6.23 -25.72
N CYS A 24 -18.72 -7.13 -26.69
CA CYS A 24 -18.75 -8.58 -26.43
C CYS A 24 -17.30 -9.11 -26.38
N PHE A 25 -16.82 -9.51 -25.19
CA PHE A 25 -15.49 -10.12 -24.96
C PHE A 25 -15.59 -11.64 -24.73
N ARG A 26 -16.48 -12.32 -25.49
CA ARG A 26 -16.58 -13.79 -25.46
C ARG A 26 -15.57 -14.36 -26.45
N LEU A 27 -14.63 -15.17 -25.96
CA LEU A 27 -13.53 -15.73 -26.74
C LEU A 27 -13.97 -16.74 -27.82
N ASP A 28 -15.20 -17.25 -27.75
CA ASP A 28 -15.77 -18.24 -28.68
C ASP A 28 -17.02 -17.73 -29.41
N CYS A 29 -16.98 -16.49 -29.91
CA CYS A 29 -18.05 -15.96 -30.76
C CYS A 29 -17.72 -16.23 -32.24
N PRO A 30 -18.54 -17.00 -32.99
CA PRO A 30 -18.21 -17.45 -34.35
C PRO A 30 -18.17 -16.34 -35.41
N ASP A 31 -18.66 -15.13 -35.09
CA ASP A 31 -18.76 -14.00 -36.02
C ASP A 31 -17.68 -12.91 -35.83
N CYS A 32 -16.68 -13.12 -34.95
CA CYS A 32 -15.71 -12.07 -34.60
C CYS A 32 -14.42 -12.17 -35.42
N ASP A 33 -14.17 -11.18 -36.30
CA ASP A 33 -12.98 -11.09 -37.14
C ASP A 33 -11.68 -11.01 -36.29
N PRO A 34 -10.76 -11.99 -36.40
CA PRO A 34 -9.54 -12.03 -35.58
C PRO A 34 -8.57 -10.87 -35.87
N ALA A 35 -8.70 -10.16 -36.99
CA ALA A 35 -7.86 -9.01 -37.34
C ALA A 35 -8.27 -7.70 -36.63
N ALA A 36 -9.48 -7.63 -36.05
CA ALA A 36 -10.00 -6.43 -35.39
C ALA A 36 -9.60 -6.30 -33.90
N ARG A 37 -8.69 -7.15 -33.41
CA ARG A 37 -8.26 -7.15 -32.01
C ARG A 37 -7.45 -5.88 -31.69
N PRO A 38 -7.84 -5.09 -30.68
CA PRO A 38 -7.03 -3.95 -30.26
C PRO A 38 -5.68 -4.46 -29.73
N GLY A 39 -4.59 -3.91 -30.26
CA GLY A 39 -3.24 -4.18 -29.78
C GLY A 39 -3.04 -3.74 -28.33
N PRO A 40 -1.92 -4.13 -27.69
CA PRO A 40 -1.65 -3.80 -26.30
C PRO A 40 -1.74 -2.29 -26.06
N VAL A 41 -2.59 -1.90 -25.11
CA VAL A 41 -2.77 -0.50 -24.71
C VAL A 41 -1.44 -0.02 -24.11
N PRO A 42 -0.80 1.02 -24.65
CA PRO A 42 0.45 1.52 -24.10
C PRO A 42 0.21 1.99 -22.66
N ALA A 43 1.10 1.61 -21.76
CA ALA A 43 1.05 2.01 -20.36
C ALA A 43 0.98 3.54 -20.27
N ALA A 44 -0.16 4.06 -19.80
CA ALA A 44 -0.34 5.48 -19.56
C ALA A 44 0.68 5.90 -18.49
N ARG A 45 1.69 6.67 -18.89
CA ARG A 45 2.62 7.33 -17.97
C ARG A 45 1.83 8.33 -17.13
N GLY A 46 1.53 7.95 -15.89
CA GLY A 46 1.05 8.89 -14.87
C GLY A 46 2.07 10.02 -14.64
N PRO A 47 1.66 11.11 -13.99
CA PRO A 47 2.54 12.24 -13.69
C PRO A 47 3.81 11.78 -12.96
N ALA A 48 4.93 12.43 -13.28
CA ALA A 48 6.25 12.10 -12.79
C ALA A 48 6.27 11.88 -11.27
N ARG A 49 6.90 10.78 -10.85
CA ARG A 49 7.14 10.45 -9.44
C ARG A 49 7.86 11.63 -8.76
N PRO A 50 7.49 11.99 -7.52
CA PRO A 50 8.35 12.85 -6.72
C PRO A 50 9.73 12.21 -6.64
N ALA A 51 10.76 12.97 -7.03
CA ALA A 51 12.14 12.52 -7.21
C ALA A 51 12.64 11.68 -6.01
N ASP A 52 13.33 10.59 -6.32
CA ASP A 52 14.04 9.78 -5.33
C ASP A 52 15.23 10.60 -4.78
N PRO A 53 15.36 10.77 -3.45
CA PRO A 53 16.57 11.36 -2.88
C PRO A 53 17.76 10.39 -3.08
N PRO A 54 19.00 10.91 -3.11
CA PRO A 54 20.18 10.08 -3.37
C PRO A 54 20.28 8.97 -2.33
N THR A 55 20.31 7.72 -2.81
CA THR A 55 20.63 6.53 -2.01
C THR A 55 22.05 6.67 -1.46
N GLY A 56 22.17 7.20 -0.24
CA GLY A 56 23.42 7.25 0.50
C GLY A 56 23.96 5.83 0.78
N PRO A 57 25.29 5.69 0.95
CA PRO A 57 25.99 4.47 0.62
C PRO A 57 25.75 3.31 1.61
N THR A 58 25.62 2.15 1.00
CA THR A 58 25.88 0.78 1.47
C THR A 58 26.79 0.70 2.70
N ALA A 59 26.22 0.40 3.86
CA ALA A 59 26.98 0.03 5.05
C ALA A 59 26.84 -1.47 5.32
N ALA A 60 27.93 -2.18 5.03
CA ALA A 60 28.39 -3.47 5.54
C ALA A 60 27.56 -4.75 5.27
N ALA A 61 28.25 -5.73 4.67
CA ALA A 61 27.84 -7.11 4.42
C ALA A 61 27.50 -7.88 5.71
N THR A 62 26.34 -7.57 6.29
CA THR A 62 25.70 -8.35 7.35
C THR A 62 24.52 -9.06 6.71
N ARG A 63 24.30 -10.35 7.04
CA ARG A 63 23.15 -11.13 6.57
C ARG A 63 21.87 -10.27 6.60
N PRO A 64 21.06 -10.25 5.51
CA PRO A 64 19.84 -9.46 5.50
C PRO A 64 18.97 -9.88 6.70
N PRO A 65 18.47 -8.92 7.51
CA PRO A 65 17.72 -9.22 8.70
C PRO A 65 16.49 -10.04 8.35
N THR A 66 16.29 -11.15 9.04
CA THR A 66 15.13 -12.02 8.82
C THR A 66 13.93 -11.53 9.61
N VAL A 67 12.75 -12.02 9.25
CA VAL A 67 11.50 -11.74 9.97
C VAL A 67 11.62 -12.08 11.47
N ARG A 68 12.30 -13.18 11.82
CA ARG A 68 12.56 -13.57 13.21
C ARG A 68 13.42 -12.56 13.97
N ASP A 69 14.39 -11.95 13.31
CA ASP A 69 15.28 -10.96 13.93
C ASP A 69 14.53 -9.67 14.31
N ILE A 70 13.35 -9.46 13.74
CA ILE A 70 12.52 -8.27 13.94
C ILE A 70 11.34 -8.55 14.86
N LEU A 71 10.55 -9.60 14.57
CA LEU A 71 9.32 -9.97 15.29
C LEU A 71 9.51 -11.06 16.36
N GLY A 72 10.70 -11.63 16.50
CA GLY A 72 10.97 -12.63 17.52
C GLY A 72 10.91 -12.07 18.95
N PRO A 73 10.88 -12.95 19.97
CA PRO A 73 10.83 -12.56 21.40
C PRO A 73 12.02 -11.70 21.87
N GLY A 74 13.13 -11.70 21.12
CA GLY A 74 14.26 -10.80 21.32
C GLY A 74 14.54 -9.90 20.13
N GLY A 75 13.58 -9.75 19.20
CA GLY A 75 13.75 -9.03 17.95
C GLY A 75 13.79 -7.50 18.11
N ALA A 76 14.07 -6.80 17.01
CA ALA A 76 14.14 -5.34 16.99
C ALA A 76 12.90 -4.65 17.58
N ILE A 77 11.70 -5.20 17.32
CA ILE A 77 10.43 -4.65 17.84
C ILE A 77 10.31 -4.90 19.34
N ALA A 78 10.61 -6.10 19.83
CA ALA A 78 10.56 -6.42 21.26
C ALA A 78 11.46 -5.52 22.11
N ARG A 79 12.61 -5.09 21.57
CA ARG A 79 13.56 -4.22 22.29
C ARG A 79 13.15 -2.75 22.32
N ARG A 80 12.39 -2.28 21.33
CA ARG A 80 12.09 -0.85 21.15
C ARG A 80 10.64 -0.49 21.44
N LEU A 81 9.73 -1.46 21.42
CA LEU A 81 8.30 -1.23 21.65
C LEU A 81 7.88 -1.81 23.01
N PRO A 82 7.66 -0.96 24.03
CA PRO A 82 7.25 -1.44 25.35
C PRO A 82 5.86 -2.10 25.27
N GLY A 83 5.73 -3.29 25.86
CA GLY A 83 4.48 -4.07 25.83
C GLY A 83 4.30 -4.96 24.59
N TYR A 84 5.29 -5.03 23.69
CA TYR A 84 5.27 -6.01 22.62
C TYR A 84 5.46 -7.44 23.16
N GLU A 85 4.54 -8.31 22.79
CA GLU A 85 4.60 -9.75 23.09
C GLU A 85 4.71 -10.51 21.77
N ALA A 86 5.79 -11.27 21.60
CA ALA A 86 5.99 -12.10 20.41
C ALA A 86 4.97 -13.25 20.40
N ARG A 87 4.12 -13.27 19.39
CA ARG A 87 3.07 -14.29 19.22
C ARG A 87 3.47 -15.29 18.15
N PRO A 88 3.47 -16.61 18.42
CA PRO A 88 3.86 -17.63 17.44
C PRO A 88 3.06 -17.54 16.13
N GLN A 89 1.75 -17.23 16.22
CA GLN A 89 0.88 -17.09 15.05
C GLN A 89 1.24 -15.87 14.20
N GLN A 90 1.69 -14.77 14.84
CA GLN A 90 2.17 -13.59 14.14
C GLN A 90 3.43 -13.90 13.35
N LEU A 91 4.36 -14.61 13.98
CA LEU A 91 5.62 -15.00 13.35
C LEU A 91 5.40 -15.97 12.18
N ALA A 92 4.54 -16.97 12.37
CA ALA A 92 4.19 -17.92 11.33
C ALA A 92 3.55 -17.23 10.11
N MET A 93 2.62 -16.28 10.34
CA MET A 93 2.04 -15.46 9.28
C MET A 93 3.11 -14.64 8.55
N ALA A 94 4.02 -14.01 9.28
CA ALA A 94 5.06 -13.16 8.70
C ALA A 94 6.08 -13.97 7.87
N GLU A 95 6.44 -15.17 8.32
CA GLU A 95 7.27 -16.12 7.55
C GLU A 95 6.56 -16.58 6.27
N ALA A 96 5.28 -16.92 6.36
CA ALA A 96 4.49 -17.32 5.19
C ALA A 96 4.42 -16.18 4.15
N VAL A 97 4.19 -14.94 4.60
CA VAL A 97 4.19 -13.76 3.72
C VAL A 97 5.56 -13.53 3.09
N ALA A 98 6.65 -13.61 3.87
CA ALA A 98 8.01 -13.47 3.33
C ALA A 98 8.31 -14.51 2.26
N HIS A 99 7.92 -15.76 2.50
CA HIS A 99 8.08 -16.84 1.53
C HIS A 99 7.26 -16.60 0.25
N ALA A 100 5.99 -16.21 0.38
CA ALA A 100 5.13 -15.93 -0.77
C ALA A 100 5.65 -14.78 -1.63
N VAL A 101 6.15 -13.71 -0.99
CA VAL A 101 6.75 -12.57 -1.70
C VAL A 101 8.03 -13.00 -2.42
N ALA A 102 8.92 -13.77 -1.76
CA ALA A 102 10.14 -14.28 -2.39
C ALA A 102 9.85 -15.25 -3.55
N ALA A 103 8.85 -16.11 -3.39
CA ALA A 103 8.42 -17.06 -4.41
C ALA A 103 7.53 -16.43 -5.51
N ARG A 104 7.17 -15.15 -5.37
CA ARG A 104 6.22 -14.44 -6.25
C ARG A 104 4.89 -15.19 -6.41
N SER A 105 4.38 -15.77 -5.33
CA SER A 105 3.14 -16.53 -5.30
C SER A 105 2.05 -15.82 -4.49
N HIS A 106 0.80 -16.23 -4.71
CA HIS A 106 -0.33 -15.73 -3.94
C HIS A 106 -0.50 -16.51 -2.63
N LEU A 107 -0.75 -15.78 -1.55
CA LEU A 107 -1.01 -16.35 -0.23
C LEU A 107 -2.32 -15.79 0.33
N VAL A 108 -3.18 -16.68 0.80
CA VAL A 108 -4.39 -16.33 1.54
C VAL A 108 -4.18 -16.77 2.99
N VAL A 109 -4.31 -15.83 3.93
CA VAL A 109 -4.18 -16.11 5.36
C VAL A 109 -5.44 -15.64 6.08
N GLU A 110 -6.05 -16.55 6.83
CA GLU A 110 -7.02 -16.18 7.85
C GLU A 110 -6.29 -15.96 9.18
N ALA A 111 -6.31 -14.73 9.67
CA ALA A 111 -5.79 -14.41 10.99
C ALA A 111 -6.93 -14.00 11.91
N GLY A 112 -6.89 -14.42 13.18
CA GLY A 112 -7.79 -13.97 14.24
C GLY A 112 -7.54 -12.50 14.63
N THR A 113 -8.52 -11.82 15.23
CA THR A 113 -8.34 -10.46 15.79
C THR A 113 -7.27 -10.47 16.89
N GLY A 114 -6.51 -9.38 17.05
CA GLY A 114 -5.46 -9.28 18.08
C GLY A 114 -4.16 -10.04 17.80
N VAL A 115 -4.02 -10.74 16.68
CA VAL A 115 -2.78 -11.48 16.30
C VAL A 115 -1.66 -10.54 15.80
N GLY A 116 -1.92 -9.24 15.68
CA GLY A 116 -0.94 -8.28 15.16
C GLY A 116 -0.71 -8.40 13.65
N LYS A 117 -1.80 -8.60 12.88
CA LYS A 117 -1.78 -8.80 11.42
C LYS A 117 -1.01 -7.72 10.68
N SER A 118 -1.17 -6.45 11.10
CA SER A 118 -0.54 -5.30 10.44
C SER A 118 0.97 -5.46 10.36
N LEU A 119 1.60 -5.75 11.49
CA LEU A 119 3.05 -5.96 11.56
C LEU A 119 3.47 -7.25 10.82
N ALA A 120 2.64 -8.31 10.90
CA ALA A 120 2.94 -9.58 10.28
C ALA A 120 3.10 -9.49 8.75
N TYR A 121 2.28 -8.68 8.06
CA TYR A 121 2.47 -8.44 6.62
C TYR A 121 3.39 -7.26 6.31
N ALA A 122 3.43 -6.21 7.16
CA ALA A 122 4.20 -5.00 6.88
C ALA A 122 5.71 -5.22 6.97
N VAL A 123 6.19 -5.94 7.99
CA VAL A 123 7.62 -6.22 8.17
C VAL A 123 8.22 -6.96 6.98
N PRO A 124 7.70 -8.13 6.55
CA PRO A 124 8.26 -8.83 5.39
C PRO A 124 8.09 -8.05 4.09
N ALA A 125 7.00 -7.27 3.94
CA ALA A 125 6.82 -6.38 2.79
C ALA A 125 7.90 -5.30 2.70
N ILE A 126 8.25 -4.65 3.82
CA ILE A 126 9.32 -3.64 3.86
C ILE A 126 10.67 -4.27 3.57
N LEU A 127 10.97 -5.42 4.18
CA LEU A 127 12.22 -6.14 3.91
C LEU A 127 12.36 -6.52 2.43
N ALA A 128 11.28 -7.02 1.82
CA ALA A 128 11.26 -7.30 0.40
C ALA A 128 11.48 -6.03 -0.44
N ALA A 129 10.76 -4.94 -0.15
CA ALA A 129 10.91 -3.67 -0.85
C ALA A 129 12.34 -3.10 -0.77
N VAL A 130 12.97 -3.16 0.41
CA VAL A 130 14.34 -2.66 0.61
C VAL A 130 15.36 -3.53 -0.11
N SER A 131 15.19 -4.85 -0.11
CA SER A 131 16.13 -5.79 -0.73
C SER A 131 16.01 -5.86 -2.25
N SER A 132 14.79 -5.75 -2.80
CA SER A 132 14.56 -5.78 -4.25
C SER A 132 14.58 -4.39 -4.90
N GLY A 133 14.42 -3.33 -4.12
CA GLY A 133 14.20 -1.97 -4.63
C GLY A 133 12.81 -1.79 -5.27
N GLU A 134 11.90 -2.74 -5.11
CA GLU A 134 10.56 -2.69 -5.68
C GLU A 134 9.56 -1.98 -4.75
N THR A 135 8.53 -1.38 -5.34
CA THR A 135 7.44 -0.75 -4.58
C THR A 135 6.40 -1.79 -4.17
N VAL A 136 6.09 -1.87 -2.88
CA VAL A 136 5.00 -2.73 -2.37
C VAL A 136 3.75 -1.91 -2.10
N VAL A 137 2.61 -2.42 -2.55
CA VAL A 137 1.28 -1.81 -2.31
C VAL A 137 0.53 -2.64 -1.29
N ILE A 138 0.09 -1.99 -0.22
CA ILE A 138 -0.78 -2.60 0.79
C ILE A 138 -2.17 -1.99 0.64
N SER A 139 -3.16 -2.83 0.35
CA SER A 139 -4.55 -2.41 0.20
C SER A 139 -5.37 -2.83 1.42
N THR A 140 -6.19 -1.91 1.94
CA THR A 140 -7.09 -2.17 3.08
C THR A 140 -8.50 -1.66 2.77
N HIS A 141 -9.50 -2.21 3.47
CA HIS A 141 -10.91 -1.99 3.16
C HIS A 141 -11.41 -0.58 3.53
N THR A 142 -10.90 0.03 4.61
CA THR A 142 -11.43 1.30 5.14
C THR A 142 -10.33 2.32 5.39
N LYS A 143 -10.68 3.61 5.32
CA LYS A 143 -9.77 4.72 5.61
C LYS A 143 -9.25 4.71 7.04
N ALA A 144 -10.07 4.25 8.00
CA ALA A 144 -9.66 4.09 9.38
C ALA A 144 -8.54 3.06 9.52
N LEU A 145 -8.64 1.92 8.81
CA LEU A 145 -7.58 0.91 8.79
C LEU A 145 -6.31 1.43 8.09
N GLN A 146 -6.44 2.27 7.07
CA GLN A 146 -5.29 2.94 6.45
C GLN A 146 -4.59 3.88 7.44
N ALA A 147 -5.34 4.64 8.23
CA ALA A 147 -4.77 5.52 9.25
C ALA A 147 -4.03 4.73 10.33
N GLN A 148 -4.61 3.63 10.82
CA GLN A 148 -3.94 2.75 11.77
C GLN A 148 -2.64 2.17 11.20
N LEU A 149 -2.67 1.72 9.94
CA LEU A 149 -1.47 1.21 9.27
C LEU A 149 -0.40 2.31 9.12
N LEU A 150 -0.78 3.57 8.93
CA LEU A 150 0.20 4.67 8.88
C LEU A 150 0.93 4.84 10.21
N GLU A 151 0.21 4.79 11.33
CA GLU A 151 0.80 4.86 12.67
C GLU A 151 1.73 3.67 12.94
N ASP A 152 1.30 2.46 12.53
CA ASP A 152 2.11 1.25 12.63
C ASP A 152 3.41 1.38 11.79
N LEU A 153 3.32 1.89 10.56
CA LEU A 153 4.47 2.11 9.67
C LEU A 153 5.41 3.19 10.18
N ALA A 154 4.88 4.29 10.74
CA ALA A 154 5.70 5.33 11.37
C ALA A 154 6.46 4.78 12.58
N SER A 155 5.80 3.95 13.39
CA SER A 155 6.43 3.25 14.51
C SER A 155 7.55 2.31 14.02
N LEU A 156 7.35 1.62 12.91
CA LEU A 156 8.35 0.74 12.30
C LEU A 156 9.57 1.50 11.75
N GLN A 157 9.43 2.73 11.28
CA GLN A 157 10.58 3.55 10.85
C GLN A 157 11.57 3.80 11.99
N GLY A 158 11.09 3.97 13.22
CA GLY A 158 11.96 4.13 14.40
C GLY A 158 12.61 2.83 14.87
N VAL A 159 12.14 1.68 14.40
CA VAL A 159 12.55 0.35 14.90
C VAL A 159 13.43 -0.41 13.92
N LEU A 160 13.12 -0.32 12.62
CA LEU A 160 13.83 -1.07 11.60
C LEU A 160 15.23 -0.49 11.35
N PRO A 161 16.23 -1.35 11.06
CA PRO A 161 17.60 -0.91 10.81
C PRO A 161 17.79 -0.21 9.46
N HIS A 162 16.84 -0.38 8.54
CA HIS A 162 16.91 0.18 7.19
C HIS A 162 15.88 1.30 7.01
N PRO A 163 16.28 2.45 6.43
CA PRO A 163 15.34 3.52 6.12
C PRO A 163 14.40 3.06 5.00
N PHE A 164 13.10 3.33 5.17
CA PHE A 164 12.09 3.08 4.14
C PHE A 164 11.13 4.27 4.05
N ARG A 165 10.56 4.47 2.87
CA ARG A 165 9.55 5.51 2.60
C ARG A 165 8.18 4.84 2.40
N PHE A 166 7.13 5.50 2.86
CA PHE A 166 5.76 5.11 2.58
C PHE A 166 4.94 6.34 2.20
N ALA A 167 3.88 6.12 1.42
CA ALA A 167 2.95 7.16 1.01
C ALA A 167 1.51 6.65 1.10
N LEU A 168 0.59 7.53 1.48
CA LEU A 168 -0.83 7.21 1.57
C LEU A 168 -1.55 7.62 0.30
N VAL A 169 -2.12 6.64 -0.39
CA VAL A 169 -2.93 6.86 -1.60
C VAL A 169 -4.41 6.75 -1.26
N LYS A 170 -5.17 7.83 -1.49
CA LYS A 170 -6.63 7.87 -1.36
C LYS A 170 -7.26 8.22 -2.71
N GLY A 171 -8.57 7.99 -2.85
CA GLY A 171 -9.31 8.48 -4.02
C GLY A 171 -9.37 10.02 -4.06
N ARG A 172 -9.46 10.62 -5.25
CA ARG A 172 -9.46 12.09 -5.47
C ARG A 172 -10.46 12.86 -4.60
N GLY A 173 -11.64 12.28 -4.34
CA GLY A 173 -12.67 12.89 -3.49
C GLY A 173 -12.28 13.02 -2.01
N ASN A 174 -11.12 12.50 -1.61
CA ASN A 174 -10.59 12.59 -0.24
C ASN A 174 -9.55 13.70 -0.07
N TYR A 175 -9.32 14.50 -1.11
CA TYR A 175 -8.40 15.62 -1.07
C TYR A 175 -9.18 16.92 -1.27
N LEU A 176 -8.82 17.93 -0.49
CA LEU A 176 -9.39 19.27 -0.63
C LEU A 176 -8.91 19.91 -1.94
N SER A 177 -9.86 20.40 -2.74
CA SER A 177 -9.52 21.17 -3.92
C SER A 177 -9.16 22.60 -3.51
N LYS A 178 -7.87 22.97 -3.60
CA LYS A 178 -7.39 24.33 -3.33
C LYS A 178 -8.21 25.39 -4.09
N ARG A 179 -8.57 25.11 -5.35
CA ARG A 179 -9.42 25.99 -6.17
C ARG A 179 -10.82 26.17 -5.58
N ARG A 180 -11.51 25.08 -5.23
CA ARG A 180 -12.87 25.18 -4.66
C ARG A 180 -12.85 25.85 -3.29
N LEU A 181 -11.81 25.59 -2.49
CA LEU A 181 -11.57 26.26 -1.22
C LEU A 181 -11.43 27.78 -1.43
N GLY A 182 -10.59 28.22 -2.37
CA GLY A 182 -10.40 29.65 -2.66
C GLY A 182 -11.70 30.36 -3.06
N VAL A 183 -12.53 29.74 -3.89
CA VAL A 183 -13.85 30.29 -4.25
C VAL A 183 -14.79 30.37 -3.04
N ALA A 184 -14.80 29.35 -2.17
CA ALA A 184 -15.63 29.33 -0.98
C ALA A 184 -15.21 30.40 0.04
N ILE A 185 -13.90 30.59 0.23
CA ILE A 185 -13.35 31.62 1.11
C ILE A 185 -13.74 33.01 0.59
N ALA A 186 -13.54 33.29 -0.70
CA ALA A 186 -13.91 34.57 -1.31
C ALA A 186 -15.42 34.87 -1.15
N ALA A 187 -16.29 33.87 -1.39
CA ALA A 187 -17.73 34.02 -1.20
C ALA A 187 -18.15 34.16 0.27
N SER A 188 -17.38 33.65 1.22
CA SER A 188 -17.68 33.76 2.65
C SER A 188 -17.39 35.15 3.24
N GLN A 189 -16.48 35.93 2.63
CA GLN A 189 -16.18 37.29 3.08
C GLN A 189 -17.38 38.24 2.93
N ASP A 190 -18.28 37.96 1.99
CA ASP A 190 -19.53 38.71 1.83
C ASP A 190 -20.56 38.40 2.93
N VAL A 191 -20.45 37.24 3.60
CA VAL A 191 -21.43 36.72 4.58
C VAL A 191 -20.90 36.83 6.02
N PHE A 192 -19.59 36.74 6.21
CA PHE A 192 -18.92 36.80 7.50
C PHE A 192 -17.74 37.79 7.44
N PRO A 193 -18.00 39.10 7.54
CA PRO A 193 -16.98 40.14 7.37
C PRO A 193 -15.87 40.11 8.45
N ASP A 194 -16.14 39.51 9.61
CA ASP A 194 -15.17 39.36 10.70
C ASP A 194 -14.36 38.05 10.63
N PHE A 195 -14.61 37.21 9.61
CA PHE A 195 -13.83 35.98 9.41
C PHE A 195 -12.48 36.31 8.77
N VAL A 196 -11.46 36.44 9.62
CA VAL A 196 -10.06 36.46 9.19
C VAL A 196 -9.61 35.01 9.06
N PRO A 197 -9.34 34.49 7.84
CA PRO A 197 -8.75 33.18 7.70
C PRO A 197 -7.34 33.25 8.29
N ASP A 198 -7.10 32.59 9.42
CA ASP A 198 -5.73 32.36 9.90
C ASP A 198 -4.97 31.60 8.81
N ASP A 199 -3.94 32.26 8.29
CA ASP A 199 -2.99 31.89 7.24
C ASP A 199 -3.17 30.50 6.58
N VAL A 200 -3.71 30.51 5.36
CA VAL A 200 -3.57 29.43 4.36
C VAL A 200 -2.38 29.75 3.43
N ALA A 201 -1.18 29.86 4.01
CA ALA A 201 0.12 29.86 3.34
C ALA A 201 1.05 29.01 4.22
N GLU A 202 1.70 27.92 3.80
CA GLU A 202 2.29 27.51 2.51
C GLU A 202 1.96 26.05 2.15
#